data_AF-A0A943DLM8-F1
#
_entry.id   AF-A0A943DLM8-F1
#
_cell.length_a   1.000
_cell.length_b   1.000
_cell.length_c   1.000
_cell.angle_alpha   90.00
_cell.angle_beta   90.00
_cell.angle_gamma   90.00
#
_symmetry.space_group_name_H-M   'P 1'
#
loop_
_entity.id
_entity.type
_entity.pdbx_description
1 polymer ?
#
loop_
_entity_poly.entity_id
_entity_poly.type
_entity_poly.pdbx_seq_one_letter_code
_entity_poly.pdbx_strand_id
1 'polypeptide(L)'
;MIEDYFSFKNQHKDSILMYQVGGFYQMYYNDAQTASDILMIKMTQRSIGGGVRVPMCGIPHRSWEKYAEKLTGCGYRVIICSQTGDADGSVVRTITHVQEPDMPKIDLTKEWDTYLENYHFEPDDLKLKTTRKSNISERDSLMFELAALELDNITPIDALRVLYGWKKKYL
;
A
#
# COMPACT_ATOMS: atom_id res chain seq x y z
N MET A 1 6.39 -5.25 -3.99
CA MET A 1 6.79 -4.31 -2.92
C MET A 1 5.60 -3.94 -2.04
N ILE A 2 4.56 -3.26 -2.56
CA ILE A 2 3.38 -2.94 -1.74
C ILE A 2 2.62 -4.21 -1.29
N GLU A 3 2.53 -5.22 -2.14
CA GLU A 3 1.99 -6.54 -1.76
C GLU A 3 2.74 -7.16 -0.57
N ASP A 4 4.07 -7.06 -0.59
CA ASP A 4 4.94 -7.53 0.49
C ASP A 4 4.71 -6.72 1.78
N TYR A 5 4.58 -5.39 1.68
CA TYR A 5 4.18 -4.54 2.80
C TYR A 5 2.85 -4.99 3.43
N PHE A 6 1.83 -5.27 2.60
CA PHE A 6 0.53 -5.77 3.09
C PHE A 6 0.65 -7.12 3.80
N SER A 7 1.53 -8.02 3.33
CA SER A 7 1.78 -9.30 3.99
C SER A 7 2.26 -9.12 5.43
N PHE A 8 3.26 -8.25 5.65
CA PHE A 8 3.73 -7.92 6.99
C PHE A 8 2.69 -7.18 7.81
N LYS A 9 1.99 -6.22 7.20
CA LYS A 9 0.99 -5.41 7.89
C LYS A 9 -0.21 -6.24 8.33
N ASN A 10 -0.65 -7.23 7.56
CA ASN A 10 -1.73 -8.13 7.95
C ASN A 10 -1.38 -9.00 9.17
N GLN A 11 -0.10 -9.30 9.39
CA GLN A 11 0.36 -10.01 10.58
C GLN A 11 0.44 -9.09 11.82
N HIS A 12 0.53 -7.77 11.60
CA HIS A 12 0.76 -6.76 12.64
C HIS A 12 -0.14 -5.53 12.45
N LYS A 13 -1.44 -5.75 12.27
CA LYS A 13 -2.42 -4.69 11.97
C LYS A 13 -2.53 -3.65 13.10
N ASP A 14 -2.24 -4.08 14.31
CA ASP A 14 -2.26 -3.33 15.57
C ASP A 14 -1.09 -2.35 15.75
N SER A 15 -0.20 -2.23 14.77
CA SER A 15 1.08 -1.53 14.91
C SER A 15 1.40 -0.64 13.71
N ILE A 16 2.27 0.36 13.88
CA ILE A 16 2.84 1.13 12.77
C ILE A 16 4.00 0.32 12.17
N LEU A 17 3.95 0.05 10.86
CA LEU A 17 5.00 -0.69 10.17
C LEU A 17 6.02 0.25 9.51
N MET A 18 7.24 0.29 10.06
CA MET A 18 8.40 0.94 9.44
C MET A 18 9.07 -0.02 8.46
N TYR A 19 8.81 0.13 7.17
CA TYR A 19 9.25 -0.78 6.13
C TYR A 19 10.46 -0.23 5.36
N GLN A 20 11.59 -0.93 5.42
CA GLN A 20 12.83 -0.45 4.82
C GLN A 20 12.79 -0.52 3.29
N VAL A 21 13.07 0.63 2.67
CA VAL A 21 13.30 0.78 1.24
C VAL A 21 14.56 1.62 1.06
N GLY A 22 15.68 0.96 0.78
CA GLY A 22 16.97 1.64 0.61
C GLY A 22 17.42 2.38 1.88
N GLY A 23 17.61 3.70 1.75
CA GLY A 23 18.07 4.58 2.83
C GLY A 23 17.02 4.99 3.86
N PHE A 24 15.77 4.54 3.71
CA PHE A 24 14.62 5.04 4.49
C PHE A 24 13.78 3.89 5.04
N TYR A 25 13.18 4.12 6.21
CA TYR A 25 11.97 3.41 6.61
C TYR A 25 10.76 4.20 6.13
N GLN A 26 9.87 3.52 5.44
CA GLN A 26 8.67 4.10 4.85
C GLN A 26 7.43 3.47 5.48
N MET A 27 6.41 4.30 5.67
CA MET A 27 5.08 3.93 6.14
C MET A 27 4.08 4.31 5.06
N TYR A 28 3.02 3.53 4.90
CA TYR A 28 2.03 3.71 3.83
C TYR A 28 0.62 3.79 4.40
N TYR A 29 -0.31 4.36 3.62
CA TYR A 29 -1.73 4.39 3.95
C TYR A 29 -2.00 5.04 5.32
N ASN A 30 -2.81 4.42 6.19
CA ASN A 30 -3.11 4.93 7.52
C ASN A 30 -1.86 5.12 8.39
N ASP A 31 -0.88 4.22 8.27
CA ASP A 31 0.39 4.34 9.02
C ASP A 31 1.13 5.62 8.60
N ALA A 32 1.06 5.98 7.32
CA ALA A 32 1.67 7.22 6.83
C ALA A 32 0.98 8.46 7.40
N GLN A 33 -0.36 8.46 7.46
CA GLN A 33 -1.14 9.58 7.99
C GLN A 33 -0.81 9.78 9.48
N THR A 34 -1.01 8.73 10.28
CA THR A 34 -0.76 8.71 11.72
C THR A 34 0.69 9.13 12.03
N ALA A 35 1.67 8.51 11.38
CA ALA A 35 3.07 8.82 11.65
C ALA A 35 3.47 10.22 11.18
N SER A 36 2.92 10.71 10.06
CA SER A 36 3.23 12.05 9.56
C SER A 36 2.79 13.15 10.53
N ASP A 37 1.62 12.98 11.15
CA ASP A 37 1.07 13.94 12.11
C ASP A 37 1.88 13.95 13.41
N ILE A 38 2.17 12.78 13.98
CA ILE A 38 2.90 12.66 15.25
C ILE A 38 4.36 13.10 15.10
N LEU A 39 5.02 12.64 14.03
CA LEU A 39 6.43 12.93 13.81
C LEU A 39 6.66 14.31 13.19
N MET A 40 5.59 15.00 12.78
CA MET A 40 5.62 16.28 12.05
C MET A 40 6.50 16.20 10.81
N ILE A 41 6.38 15.10 10.05
CA ILE A 41 7.11 14.87 8.81
C ILE A 41 6.18 15.03 7.62
N LYS A 42 6.75 15.41 6.47
CA LYS A 42 5.95 15.64 5.27
C LYS A 42 5.31 14.33 4.77
N MET A 43 3.98 14.31 4.72
CA MET A 43 3.24 13.30 3.97
C MET A 43 3.41 13.54 2.46
N THR A 44 3.70 12.47 1.73
CA THR A 44 3.88 12.47 0.28
C THR A 44 3.04 11.34 -0.32
N GLN A 45 3.22 11.08 -1.61
CA GLN A 45 2.60 9.96 -2.28
C GLN A 45 3.64 9.15 -3.04
N ARG A 46 3.47 7.83 -3.04
CA ARG A 46 4.28 6.89 -3.83
C ARG A 46 3.46 6.32 -4.98
N SER A 47 4.01 6.34 -6.18
CA SER A 47 3.44 5.61 -7.32
C SER A 47 3.68 4.11 -7.16
N ILE A 48 2.63 3.31 -7.31
CA ILE A 48 2.66 1.86 -7.12
C ILE A 48 2.38 1.09 -8.42
N GLY A 49 2.36 1.80 -9.56
CA GLY A 49 2.00 1.27 -10.87
C GLY A 49 0.56 1.58 -11.25
N GLY A 50 0.21 1.42 -12.53
CA GLY A 50 -1.16 1.58 -13.02
C GLY A 50 -1.75 3.00 -12.90
N GLY A 51 -0.92 4.03 -12.74
CA GLY A 51 -1.40 5.40 -12.47
C GLY A 51 -1.88 5.62 -11.02
N VAL A 52 -1.67 4.62 -10.15
CA VAL A 52 -2.13 4.65 -8.77
C VAL A 52 -1.05 5.20 -7.86
N ARG A 53 -1.44 6.10 -6.96
CA ARG A 53 -0.60 6.66 -5.91
C ARG A 53 -1.17 6.35 -4.53
N VAL A 54 -0.28 6.17 -3.57
CA VAL A 54 -0.65 5.89 -2.17
C VAL A 54 0.03 6.87 -1.22
N PRO A 55 -0.64 7.32 -0.15
CA PRO A 55 -0.02 8.10 0.92
C PRO A 55 1.22 7.39 1.46
N MET A 56 2.29 8.16 1.62
CA MET A 56 3.57 7.66 2.10
C MET A 56 4.31 8.75 2.88
N CYS A 57 4.90 8.38 3.99
CA CYS A 57 5.91 9.18 4.66
C CYS A 57 7.11 8.29 5.00
N GLY A 58 8.26 8.91 5.30
CA GLY A 58 9.45 8.15 5.61
C GLY A 58 10.47 8.91 6.42
N ILE A 59 11.31 8.14 7.10
CA ILE A 59 12.38 8.61 7.98
C ILE A 59 13.72 7.98 7.57
N PRO A 60 14.86 8.64 7.80
CA PRO A 60 16.17 8.06 7.52
C PRO A 60 16.39 6.76 8.33
N HIS A 61 16.85 5.68 7.69
CA HIS A 61 16.96 4.40 8.40
C HIS A 61 17.91 4.47 9.60
N ARG A 62 18.95 5.31 9.56
CA ARG A 62 19.96 5.35 10.64
C ARG A 62 19.47 6.02 11.91
N SER A 63 18.30 6.66 11.85
CA SER A 63 17.76 7.44 12.94
C SER A 63 16.41 6.91 13.40
N TRP A 64 16.06 5.67 13.02
CA TRP A 64 14.73 5.10 13.25
C TRP A 64 14.33 5.05 14.72
N GLU A 65 15.29 4.74 15.60
CA GLU A 65 15.08 4.60 17.06
C GLU A 65 14.41 5.84 17.64
N LYS A 66 14.96 7.02 17.37
CA LYS A 66 14.41 8.31 17.84
C LYS A 66 12.96 8.56 17.38
N TYR A 67 12.60 8.10 16.19
CA TYR A 67 11.23 8.27 15.69
C TYR A 67 10.30 7.20 16.26
N ALA A 68 10.78 5.96 16.45
CA ALA A 68 10.03 4.91 17.09
C ALA A 68 9.70 5.27 18.55
N GLU A 69 10.65 5.80 19.31
CA GLU A 69 10.45 6.28 20.69
C GLU A 69 9.32 7.33 20.80
N LYS A 70 9.22 8.23 19.81
CA LYS A 70 8.13 9.21 19.78
C LYS A 70 6.77 8.55 19.57
N LEU A 71 6.69 7.54 18.72
CA LEU A 71 5.45 6.82 18.44
C LEU A 71 5.04 5.93 19.62
N THR A 72 6.00 5.23 20.25
CA THR A 72 5.74 4.41 21.45
C THR A 72 5.31 5.27 22.63
N GLY A 73 5.91 6.45 22.79
CA GLY A 73 5.49 7.45 23.78
C GLY A 73 4.07 7.98 23.56
N CYS A 74 3.53 7.88 22.34
CA CYS A 74 2.14 8.20 22.02
C CYS A 74 1.19 6.98 22.11
N GLY A 75 1.67 5.81 22.54
CA GLY A 75 0.85 4.59 22.70
C GLY A 75 0.80 3.68 21.47
N TYR A 76 1.59 3.96 20.43
CA TYR A 76 1.64 3.12 19.23
C TYR A 76 2.71 2.06 19.32
N ARG A 77 2.34 0.81 19.06
CA ARG A 77 3.31 -0.27 18.81
C ARG A 77 3.99 -0.03 17.47
N VAL A 78 5.30 -0.25 17.37
CA VAL A 78 6.06 -0.04 16.13
C VAL A 78 6.81 -1.30 15.73
N ILE A 79 6.66 -1.73 14.47
CA ILE A 79 7.37 -2.87 13.88
C ILE A 79 8.41 -2.36 12.89
N ILE A 80 9.65 -2.82 13.04
CA ILE A 80 10.75 -2.46 12.15
C ILE A 80 11.04 -3.63 11.22
N CYS A 81 10.73 -3.45 9.94
CA CYS A 81 10.99 -4.42 8.89
C CYS A 81 12.20 -3.95 8.08
N SER A 82 13.34 -4.62 8.27
CA SER A 82 14.59 -4.28 7.60
C SER A 82 14.78 -5.11 6.35
N GLN A 83 15.51 -4.56 5.39
CA GLN A 83 15.87 -5.26 4.17
C GLN A 83 17.29 -5.82 4.31
N THR A 84 17.44 -7.09 3.96
CA THR A 84 18.72 -7.77 3.83
C THR A 84 18.90 -8.11 2.35
N GLY A 85 20.10 -7.85 1.81
CA GLY A 85 20.44 -8.27 0.47
C GLY A 85 20.91 -9.73 0.48
N ASP A 86 20.40 -10.53 -0.44
CA ASP A 86 20.96 -11.85 -0.73
C ASP A 86 22.03 -11.76 -1.82
N ALA A 87 22.86 -12.81 -1.89
CA ALA A 87 24.02 -12.86 -2.80
C ALA A 87 23.65 -12.78 -4.29
N ASP A 88 22.39 -13.02 -4.63
CA ASP A 88 21.83 -12.94 -5.98
C ASP A 88 21.24 -11.55 -6.33
N GLY A 89 21.33 -10.59 -5.41
CA GLY A 89 20.74 -9.25 -5.57
C GLY A 89 19.24 -9.18 -5.29
N SER A 90 18.64 -10.28 -4.81
CA SER A 90 17.28 -10.25 -4.30
C SER A 90 17.22 -9.53 -2.94
N VAL A 91 16.08 -8.90 -2.67
CA VAL A 91 15.85 -8.14 -1.44
C VAL A 91 14.89 -8.94 -0.58
N VAL A 92 15.41 -9.53 0.48
CA VAL A 92 14.60 -10.21 1.50
C VAL A 92 14.32 -9.23 2.63
N ARG A 93 13.11 -9.29 3.17
CA ARG A 93 12.70 -8.43 4.29
C ARG A 93 12.31 -9.26 5.48
N THR A 94 12.73 -8.82 6.65
CA THR A 94 12.45 -9.49 7.93
C THR A 94 12.17 -8.47 9.00
N ILE A 95 11.34 -8.87 9.97
CA ILE A 95 11.14 -8.07 11.18
C ILE A 95 12.39 -8.19 12.03
N THR A 96 13.01 -7.05 12.33
CA THR A 96 14.24 -7.01 13.14
C THR A 96 13.99 -6.51 14.54
N HIS A 97 13.02 -5.61 14.72
CA HIS A 97 12.69 -5.05 16.01
C HIS A 97 11.18 -4.89 16.16
N VAL A 98 10.72 -5.06 17.39
CA VAL A 98 9.35 -4.80 17.85
C VAL A 98 9.49 -3.84 19.01
N GLN A 99 8.91 -2.66 18.89
CA GLN A 99 8.86 -1.66 19.95
C GLN A 99 7.46 -1.63 20.54
N GLU A 100 7.37 -2.00 21.81
CA GLU A 100 6.11 -1.95 22.56
C GLU A 100 5.86 -0.52 23.06
N PRO A 101 4.59 -0.10 23.17
CA PRO A 101 4.26 1.25 23.61
C PRO A 101 4.58 1.45 25.10
N ASP A 102 5.01 2.68 25.44
CA ASP A 102 5.28 3.09 26.83
C ASP A 102 4.00 3.50 27.58
N MET A 103 2.91 3.64 26.82
CA MET A 103 1.58 4.05 27.25
C MET A 103 0.58 2.90 26.99
N PRO A 104 -0.66 2.97 27.52
CA PRO A 104 -1.71 2.04 27.13
C PRO A 104 -1.81 1.95 25.61
N LYS A 105 -1.68 0.72 25.10
CA LYS A 105 -1.58 0.45 23.67
C LYS A 105 -2.84 0.94 22.94
N ILE A 106 -2.62 1.76 21.92
CA ILE A 106 -3.62 2.07 20.90
C ILE A 106 -3.61 0.91 19.91
N ASP A 107 -4.74 0.21 19.79
CA ASP A 107 -4.91 -0.85 18.82
C ASP A 107 -5.36 -0.26 17.49
N LEU A 108 -4.51 -0.36 16.46
CA LEU A 108 -4.76 0.15 15.12
C LEU A 108 -5.55 -0.83 14.22
N THR A 109 -5.91 -2.01 14.71
CA THR A 109 -6.49 -3.07 13.86
C THR A 109 -7.78 -2.62 13.19
N LYS A 110 -8.67 -1.97 13.94
CA LYS A 110 -9.97 -1.52 13.42
C LYS A 110 -9.80 -0.34 12.46
N GLU A 111 -8.91 0.58 12.79
CA GLU A 111 -8.57 1.76 12.00
C GLU A 111 -7.97 1.34 10.67
N TRP A 112 -7.11 0.32 10.66
CA TRP A 112 -6.54 -0.23 9.43
C TRP A 112 -7.60 -0.82 8.50
N ASP A 113 -8.46 -1.71 9.02
CA ASP A 113 -9.49 -2.35 8.22
C ASP A 113 -10.53 -1.32 7.71
N THR A 114 -10.99 -0.43 8.60
CA THR A 114 -11.90 0.67 8.25
C THR A 114 -11.29 1.61 7.23
N TYR A 115 -9.99 1.91 7.35
CA TYR A 115 -9.29 2.75 6.39
C TYR A 115 -9.32 2.10 5.01
N LEU A 116 -8.98 0.81 4.91
CA LEU A 116 -8.93 0.13 3.61
C LEU A 116 -10.31 0.00 2.96
N GLU A 117 -11.37 -0.23 3.73
CA GLU A 117 -12.75 -0.27 3.23
C GLU A 117 -13.19 1.07 2.63
N ASN A 118 -12.79 2.18 3.26
CA ASN A 118 -13.14 3.53 2.81
C ASN A 118 -12.09 4.12 1.85
N TYR A 119 -10.97 3.44 1.62
CA TYR A 119 -9.89 3.97 0.80
C TYR A 119 -10.24 3.87 -0.68
N HIS A 120 -10.70 4.98 -1.24
CA HIS A 120 -10.87 5.12 -2.68
C HIS A 120 -9.56 5.61 -3.30
N PHE A 121 -9.06 4.84 -4.28
CA PHE A 121 -7.97 5.31 -5.11
C PHE A 121 -8.46 6.47 -5.96
N GLU A 122 -7.96 7.68 -5.70
CA GLU A 122 -8.03 8.73 -6.71
C GLU A 122 -7.05 8.35 -7.83
N PRO A 123 -7.55 8.05 -9.04
CA PRO A 123 -6.66 7.90 -10.19
C PRO A 123 -6.01 9.27 -10.40
N ASP A 124 -4.70 9.33 -10.20
CA ASP A 124 -3.87 10.48 -10.57
C ASP A 124 -4.21 10.79 -12.02
N ASP A 125 -4.87 11.93 -12.27
CA ASP A 125 -5.51 12.34 -13.53
C ASP A 125 -4.96 11.50 -14.66
N LEU A 126 -5.65 10.38 -14.94
CA LEU A 126 -5.19 9.41 -15.90
C LEU A 126 -5.24 10.21 -17.20
N LYS A 127 -4.13 10.84 -17.57
CA LYS A 127 -3.74 11.10 -18.95
C LYS A 127 -3.53 9.71 -19.54
N LEU A 128 -4.61 8.92 -19.59
CA LEU A 128 -5.01 8.17 -20.75
C LEU A 128 -4.60 9.08 -21.89
N LYS A 129 -3.44 8.79 -22.48
CA LYS A 129 -3.29 9.01 -23.90
C LYS A 129 -4.48 8.27 -24.47
N THR A 130 -5.56 9.01 -24.70
CA THR A 130 -6.78 8.60 -25.35
C THR A 130 -6.36 8.34 -26.77
N THR A 131 -5.65 7.22 -26.96
CA THR A 131 -5.47 6.65 -28.26
C THR A 131 -6.79 5.94 -28.48
N ARG A 132 -7.66 6.66 -29.17
CA ARG A 132 -9.07 6.37 -29.49
C ARG A 132 -10.04 6.65 -28.35
N LYS A 133 -10.83 7.73 -28.56
CA LYS A 133 -12.17 7.86 -27.97
C LYS A 133 -12.92 6.57 -28.31
N SER A 134 -13.10 5.68 -27.35
CA SER A 134 -14.09 4.63 -27.51
C SER A 134 -15.47 5.31 -27.59
N ASN A 135 -16.24 4.96 -28.61
CA ASN A 135 -17.57 5.53 -28.79
C ASN A 135 -18.44 5.08 -27.60
N ILE A 136 -19.45 5.87 -27.23
CA ILE A 136 -20.34 5.61 -26.07
C ILE A 136 -20.89 4.15 -26.08
N SER A 137 -21.14 3.60 -27.27
CA SER A 137 -21.53 2.20 -27.50
C SER A 137 -20.53 1.13 -27.01
N GLU A 138 -19.23 1.40 -27.04
CA GLU A 138 -18.18 0.45 -26.62
C GLU A 138 -18.02 0.44 -25.10
N ARG A 139 -18.26 1.59 -24.43
CA ARG A 139 -18.29 1.67 -22.96
C ARG A 139 -19.42 0.85 -22.37
N ASP A 140 -20.62 0.96 -22.93
CA ASP A 140 -21.78 0.20 -22.47
C ASP A 140 -21.57 -1.31 -22.67
N SER A 141 -20.89 -1.69 -23.75
CA SER A 141 -20.51 -3.09 -24.03
C SER A 141 -19.51 -3.64 -23.01
N LEU A 142 -18.51 -2.85 -22.62
CA LEU A 142 -17.52 -3.28 -21.62
C LEU A 142 -18.13 -3.39 -20.22
N MET A 143 -19.00 -2.45 -19.84
CA MET A 143 -19.69 -2.51 -18.55
C MET A 143 -20.66 -3.69 -18.47
N PHE A 144 -21.32 -4.05 -19.58
CA PHE A 144 -22.14 -5.25 -19.65
C PHE A 144 -21.32 -6.54 -19.51
N GLU A 145 -20.18 -6.64 -20.21
CA GLU A 145 -19.28 -7.79 -20.10
C GLU A 145 -18.68 -7.92 -18.69
N LEU A 146 -18.34 -6.82 -18.03
CA LEU A 146 -17.86 -6.82 -16.65
C LEU A 146 -18.94 -7.28 -15.67
N ALA A 147 -20.18 -6.79 -15.82
CA ALA A 147 -21.30 -7.19 -14.98
C ALA A 147 -21.70 -8.67 -15.15
N ALA A 148 -21.37 -9.27 -16.29
CA ALA A 148 -21.62 -10.68 -16.58
C ALA A 148 -20.53 -11.63 -16.02
N LEU A 149 -19.44 -11.10 -15.46
CA LEU A 149 -18.39 -11.93 -14.86
C LEU A 149 -18.77 -12.33 -13.43
N GLU A 150 -18.73 -13.64 -13.16
CA GLU A 150 -18.77 -14.16 -11.79
C GLU A 150 -17.41 -13.98 -11.12
N LEU A 151 -17.16 -12.78 -10.60
CA LEU A 151 -15.88 -12.40 -9.98
C LEU A 151 -15.50 -13.28 -8.78
N ASP A 152 -16.47 -13.88 -8.10
CA ASP A 152 -16.23 -14.72 -6.92
C ASP A 152 -15.68 -16.12 -7.27
N ASN A 153 -15.86 -16.57 -8.52
CA ASN A 153 -15.51 -17.92 -8.97
C ASN A 153 -14.46 -17.94 -10.10
N ILE A 154 -13.94 -16.79 -10.51
CA ILE A 154 -12.97 -16.72 -11.61
C ILE A 154 -11.55 -16.99 -11.10
N THR A 155 -10.81 -17.85 -11.80
CA THR A 155 -9.40 -18.08 -11.47
C THR A 155 -8.56 -16.86 -11.87
N PRO A 156 -7.42 -16.59 -11.21
CA PRO A 156 -6.54 -15.46 -11.59
C PRO A 156 -6.07 -15.51 -13.05
N ILE A 157 -5.86 -16.72 -13.61
CA ILE A 157 -5.43 -16.87 -15.00
C ILE A 157 -6.56 -16.55 -15.99
N ASP A 158 -7.79 -16.91 -15.65
CA ASP A 158 -8.95 -16.62 -16.49
C ASP A 158 -9.35 -15.14 -16.41
N ALA A 159 -9.22 -14.52 -15.24
CA ALA A 159 -9.36 -13.08 -15.09
C ALA A 159 -8.34 -12.33 -15.98
N LEU A 160 -7.08 -12.76 -15.98
CA LEU A 160 -6.06 -12.20 -16.87
C LEU A 160 -6.42 -12.39 -18.35
N ARG A 161 -6.91 -13.57 -18.75
CA ARG A 161 -7.33 -13.82 -20.15
C ARG A 161 -8.44 -12.88 -20.57
N VAL A 162 -9.43 -12.64 -19.72
CA VAL A 162 -10.52 -11.69 -19.97
C VAL A 162 -9.97 -10.27 -20.13
N LEU A 163 -9.09 -9.83 -19.24
CA LEU A 163 -8.46 -8.51 -19.32
C LEU A 163 -7.61 -8.34 -20.60
N TYR A 164 -6.86 -9.38 -21.01
CA TYR A 164 -6.15 -9.39 -22.28
C TYR A 164 -7.09 -9.34 -23.48
N GLY A 165 -8.23 -10.03 -23.39
CA GLY A 165 -9.30 -9.98 -24.39
C GLY A 165 -9.86 -8.56 -24.55
N TRP A 166 -10.18 -7.90 -23.45
CA TRP A 166 -10.67 -6.52 -23.46
C TRP A 166 -9.63 -5.54 -23.97
N LYS A 167 -8.36 -5.69 -23.58
CA LYS A 167 -7.28 -4.89 -24.14
C LYS A 167 -7.21 -5.03 -25.65
N LYS A 168 -7.37 -6.23 -26.21
CA LYS A 168 -7.36 -6.43 -27.67
C LYS A 168 -8.62 -5.89 -28.36
N LYS A 169 -9.76 -5.92 -27.66
CA LYS A 169 -11.07 -5.57 -28.21
C LYS A 169 -11.36 -4.07 -28.17
N TYR A 170 -10.89 -3.37 -27.12
CA TYR A 170 -11.33 -2.00 -26.81
C TYR A 170 -10.18 -0.97 -26.70
N LEU A 171 -8.91 -1.40 -26.71
CA LEU A 171 -7.73 -0.53 -26.60
C LEU A 171 -6.76 -0.77 -27.77
#